data_AF-A0A4Q6BYE7-F1
#
_entry.id   AF-A0A4Q6BYE7-F1
#
_cell.length_a   1.000
_cell.length_b   1.000
_cell.length_c   1.000
_cell.angle_alpha   90.00
_cell.angle_beta   90.00
_cell.angle_gamma   90.00
#
_symmetry.space_group_name_H-M   'P 1'
#
loop_
_entity.id
_entity.type
_entity.pdbx_description
1 polymer ?
#
loop_
_entity_poly.entity_id
_entity_poly.type
_entity_poly.pdbx_seq_one_letter_code
_entity_poly.pdbx_strand_id
1 'polypeptide(L)'
;MGYKREPSDGALEMGLIGTAADLAISACLVQIYGPTALIRESGFFFTAAEALASFRRTINLATPKLSVLTDGVTKATEHLKKLEAATEGFSVLFTTRATAVHAGAGVTHDVAVHAGRTVVGYLLALAEGSRWKPYLIDIPEIPAPTKERQLLAEELARLAASSEDPQTVGAALAGLFLVLPEIAEREPEWLATLQRVQVTPKAGDIGVLMKTMEKARVGEIAKVGKGTPAVAMRMEPNNPNALAVSITALKTSFGASHEQWAAYVGNANGELDRQIFAVPPIKSVYGFAALGMERIGFTEEQLRAGLSAHEVWPLIAASLDYAGTPGPCFFALRAMNSKHQGQLFGRLKTACKLRKKLQKRLSEYEDLFVAAIQNNSIAASHTMGRTLNKECINRERMREALQQRLEEMRTEYPTDKEALTVLLDRLEDADSLTPLMKARLDGTLKFTKAPVLWTLVQAANQLEDMEGLVLVEASGNCSTECKKAIRAIDYCFYGPELAP
;
A
#
# COMPACT_ATOMS: atom_id res chain seq x y z
N MET A 1 30.63 -28.76 32.56
CA MET A 1 29.91 -29.37 31.42
C MET A 1 29.64 -28.28 30.41
N GLY A 2 30.37 -28.28 29.29
CA GLY A 2 30.12 -27.32 28.21
C GLY A 2 28.91 -27.78 27.42
N TYR A 3 27.92 -26.90 27.27
CA TYR A 3 26.81 -27.10 26.35
C TYR A 3 27.38 -27.22 24.93
N LYS A 4 27.41 -28.42 24.36
CA LYS A 4 27.61 -28.61 22.93
C LYS A 4 26.25 -28.39 22.28
N ARG A 5 26.10 -27.28 21.58
CA ARG A 5 24.93 -27.00 20.74
C ARG A 5 24.82 -28.14 19.73
N GLU A 6 23.70 -28.86 19.74
CA GLU A 6 23.38 -29.74 18.61
C GLU A 6 23.38 -28.86 17.34
N PRO A 7 23.96 -29.31 16.23
CA PRO A 7 23.95 -28.54 15.00
C PRO A 7 22.49 -28.32 14.61
N SER A 8 21.96 -27.11 14.83
CA SER A 8 20.73 -26.73 14.17
C SER A 8 21.07 -26.63 12.69
N ASP A 9 20.24 -27.27 11.89
CA ASP A 9 20.10 -27.11 10.46
C ASP A 9 19.60 -25.69 10.09
N GLY A 10 19.82 -24.68 10.96
CA GLY A 10 19.51 -23.27 10.76
C GLY A 10 18.02 -22.93 10.72
N ALA A 11 17.12 -23.87 10.98
CA ALA A 11 15.68 -23.67 10.87
C ALA A 11 15.15 -22.62 11.86
N LEU A 12 15.56 -22.69 13.13
CA LEU A 12 15.16 -21.70 14.14
C LEU A 12 15.66 -20.30 13.76
N GLU A 13 16.92 -20.19 13.34
CA GLU A 13 17.52 -18.95 12.88
C GLU A 13 16.75 -18.36 11.68
N MET A 14 16.52 -19.16 10.64
CA MET A 14 15.80 -18.71 9.44
C MET A 14 14.35 -18.32 9.73
N GLY A 15 13.68 -19.06 10.61
CA GLY A 15 12.32 -18.74 11.04
C GLY A 15 12.25 -17.38 11.73
N LEU A 16 13.17 -17.08 12.64
CA LEU A 16 13.22 -15.79 13.34
C LEU A 16 13.65 -14.65 12.42
N ILE A 17 14.70 -14.83 11.61
CA ILE A 17 15.19 -13.81 10.66
C ILE A 17 14.08 -13.43 9.67
N GLY A 18 13.42 -14.42 9.08
CA GLY A 18 12.34 -14.16 8.13
C GLY A 18 11.10 -13.54 8.78
N THR A 19 10.77 -13.91 10.03
CA THR A 19 9.66 -13.30 10.77
C THR A 19 9.96 -11.85 11.12
N ALA A 20 11.19 -11.51 11.49
CA ALA A 20 11.58 -10.12 11.74
C ALA A 20 11.41 -9.24 10.49
N ALA A 21 11.83 -9.74 9.32
CA ALA A 21 11.66 -9.03 8.05
C ALA A 21 10.17 -8.85 7.67
N ASP A 22 9.35 -9.88 7.86
CA ASP A 22 7.90 -9.83 7.60
C ASP A 22 7.19 -8.82 8.51
N LEU A 23 7.49 -8.85 9.81
CA LEU A 23 6.93 -7.90 10.77
C LEU A 23 7.37 -6.46 10.49
N ALA A 24 8.62 -6.23 10.11
CA ALA A 24 9.11 -4.89 9.80
C ALA A 24 8.43 -4.28 8.55
N ILE A 25 8.26 -5.08 7.49
CA ILE A 25 7.51 -4.65 6.29
C ILE A 25 6.04 -4.40 6.61
N SER A 26 5.43 -5.32 7.37
CA SER A 26 4.04 -5.23 7.80
C SER A 26 3.80 -3.97 8.64
N ALA A 27 4.71 -3.67 9.58
CA ALA A 27 4.67 -2.44 10.36
C ALA A 27 4.77 -1.20 9.47
N CYS A 28 5.66 -1.18 8.47
CA CYS A 28 5.74 -0.07 7.51
C CYS A 28 4.40 0.15 6.80
N LEU A 29 3.77 -0.91 6.30
CA LEU A 29 2.46 -0.82 5.64
C LEU A 29 1.37 -0.33 6.59
N VAL A 30 1.33 -0.80 7.83
CA VAL A 30 0.37 -0.34 8.84
C VAL A 30 0.59 1.14 9.21
N GLN A 31 1.84 1.58 9.30
CA GLN A 31 2.14 2.99 9.56
C GLN A 31 1.75 3.89 8.39
N ILE A 32 1.88 3.40 7.15
CA ILE A 32 1.48 4.15 5.95
C ILE A 32 -0.04 4.15 5.80
N TYR A 33 -0.69 3.00 5.82
CA TYR A 33 -2.10 2.85 5.42
C TYR A 33 -3.10 2.75 6.57
N GLY A 34 -2.62 2.54 7.79
CA GLY A 34 -3.46 2.30 8.95
C GLY A 34 -3.62 0.81 9.28
N PRO A 35 -4.37 0.49 10.34
CA PRO A 35 -4.44 -0.85 10.91
C PRO A 35 -5.07 -1.91 10.00
N THR A 36 -5.86 -1.48 9.01
CA THR A 36 -6.49 -2.40 8.05
C THR A 36 -5.61 -2.74 6.84
N ALA A 37 -4.39 -2.15 6.76
CA ALA A 37 -3.47 -2.28 5.63
C ALA A 37 -3.13 -3.72 5.22
N LEU A 38 -3.23 -4.66 6.16
CA LEU A 38 -2.85 -6.07 5.98
C LEU A 38 -4.07 -6.99 5.89
N ILE A 39 -5.28 -6.46 5.80
CA ILE A 39 -6.53 -7.23 5.78
C ILE A 39 -7.06 -7.26 4.35
N ARG A 40 -7.21 -8.47 3.79
CA ARG A 40 -7.89 -8.67 2.51
C ARG A 40 -9.38 -8.37 2.62
N GLU A 41 -10.05 -8.14 1.50
CA GLU A 41 -11.52 -8.03 1.45
C GLU A 41 -12.25 -9.24 2.06
N SER A 42 -11.65 -10.43 1.97
CA SER A 42 -12.17 -11.66 2.57
C SER A 42 -12.10 -11.68 4.11
N GLY A 43 -11.48 -10.68 4.73
CA GLY A 43 -11.21 -10.61 6.18
C GLY A 43 -9.99 -11.42 6.64
N PHE A 44 -9.24 -12.02 5.72
CA PHE A 44 -8.00 -12.74 6.04
C PHE A 44 -6.79 -11.80 5.96
N PHE A 45 -5.76 -12.06 6.76
CA PHE A 45 -4.52 -11.30 6.71
C PHE A 45 -3.71 -11.60 5.44
N PHE A 46 -2.91 -10.62 5.03
CA PHE A 46 -1.91 -10.76 3.97
C PHE A 46 -0.89 -11.84 4.36
N THR A 47 -0.49 -12.61 3.36
CA THR A 47 0.72 -13.43 3.44
C THR A 47 1.96 -12.52 3.36
N ALA A 48 3.10 -13.00 3.85
CA ALA A 48 4.36 -12.26 3.77
C ALA A 48 4.73 -11.85 2.32
N ALA A 49 4.39 -12.69 1.34
CA ALA A 49 4.61 -12.39 -0.07
C ALA A 49 3.72 -11.23 -0.58
N GLU A 50 2.45 -11.19 -0.14
CA GLU A 50 1.54 -10.09 -0.46
C GLU A 50 1.95 -8.80 0.24
N ALA A 51 2.37 -8.88 1.50
CA ALA A 51 2.91 -7.73 2.23
C ALA A 51 4.15 -7.15 1.52
N LEU A 52 5.11 -8.00 1.09
CA LEU A 52 6.27 -7.55 0.32
C LEU A 52 5.88 -6.90 -1.01
N ALA A 53 4.96 -7.51 -1.75
CA ALA A 53 4.49 -6.98 -3.03
C ALA A 53 3.78 -5.63 -2.86
N SER A 54 2.96 -5.50 -1.82
CA SER A 54 2.28 -4.26 -1.44
C SER A 54 3.31 -3.19 -1.07
N PHE A 55 4.26 -3.50 -0.19
CA PHE A 55 5.30 -2.56 0.25
C PHE A 55 6.11 -2.02 -0.94
N ARG A 56 6.59 -2.90 -1.83
CA ARG A 56 7.32 -2.48 -3.05
C ARG A 56 6.47 -1.61 -3.97
N ARG A 57 5.17 -1.91 -4.11
CA ARG A 57 4.26 -1.05 -4.87
C ARG A 57 4.14 0.33 -4.22
N THR A 58 4.00 0.36 -2.90
CA THR A 58 3.78 1.57 -2.09
C THR A 58 4.95 2.52 -2.09
N ILE A 59 6.18 2.04 -1.87
CA ILE A 59 7.38 2.91 -1.84
C ILE A 59 7.71 3.53 -3.20
N ASN A 60 7.14 2.98 -4.28
CA ASN A 60 7.24 3.52 -5.64
C ASN A 60 6.13 4.55 -5.96
N LEU A 61 5.22 4.83 -5.03
CA LEU A 61 4.23 5.90 -5.18
C LEU A 61 4.84 7.23 -4.71
N ALA A 62 4.66 8.33 -5.44
CA ALA A 62 4.99 9.66 -4.90
C ALA A 62 3.79 10.21 -4.11
N THR A 63 3.58 9.76 -2.86
CA THR A 63 2.48 10.22 -2.00
C THR A 63 2.99 10.89 -0.72
N PRO A 64 2.31 11.92 -0.19
CA PRO A 64 2.73 12.58 1.06
C PRO A 64 2.90 11.62 2.24
N LYS A 65 2.10 10.55 2.32
CA LYS A 65 2.12 9.59 3.44
C LYS A 65 3.44 8.80 3.54
N LEU A 66 4.24 8.74 2.47
CA LEU A 66 5.57 8.13 2.52
C LEU A 66 6.58 8.91 3.37
N SER A 67 6.25 10.14 3.79
CA SER A 67 7.03 10.89 4.78
C SER A 67 7.30 10.06 6.04
N VAL A 68 6.43 9.11 6.39
CA VAL A 68 6.64 8.21 7.52
C VAL A 68 7.93 7.38 7.41
N LEU A 69 8.40 7.11 6.19
CA LEU A 69 9.65 6.39 5.92
C LEU A 69 10.83 7.33 5.66
N THR A 70 10.59 8.58 5.28
CA THR A 70 11.64 9.49 4.78
C THR A 70 11.90 10.69 5.68
N ASP A 71 11.09 10.91 6.70
CA ASP A 71 11.27 12.03 7.63
C ASP A 71 12.65 11.98 8.31
N GLY A 72 13.29 13.14 8.44
CA GLY A 72 14.67 13.25 8.92
C GLY A 72 15.77 12.84 7.93
N VAL A 73 15.44 12.35 6.73
CA VAL A 73 16.40 11.97 5.69
C VAL A 73 16.56 13.07 4.65
N THR A 74 17.79 13.37 4.24
CA THR A 74 18.09 14.50 3.32
C THR A 74 17.68 14.25 1.87
N LYS A 75 17.60 12.98 1.45
CA LYS A 75 17.27 12.60 0.07
C LYS A 75 16.24 11.47 0.04
N ALA A 76 14.96 11.84 0.20
CA ALA A 76 13.83 10.92 0.27
C ALA A 76 13.80 9.87 -0.87
N THR A 77 13.96 10.28 -2.12
CA THR A 77 13.91 9.36 -3.27
C THR A 77 15.08 8.37 -3.30
N GLU A 78 16.29 8.80 -2.96
CA GLU A 78 17.45 7.89 -2.85
C GLU A 78 17.26 6.90 -1.69
N HIS A 79 16.66 7.38 -0.60
CA HIS A 79 16.35 6.56 0.57
C HIS A 79 15.29 5.49 0.28
N LEU A 80 14.19 5.83 -0.39
CA LEU A 80 13.17 4.85 -0.80
C LEU A 80 13.74 3.78 -1.74
N LYS A 81 14.62 4.16 -2.68
CA LYS A 81 15.34 3.19 -3.53
C LYS A 81 16.28 2.29 -2.72
N LYS A 82 16.93 2.84 -1.70
CA LYS A 82 17.76 2.06 -0.77
C LYS A 82 16.92 1.05 0.01
N LEU A 83 15.74 1.45 0.50
CA LEU A 83 14.81 0.54 1.15
C LEU A 83 14.32 -0.55 0.19
N GLU A 84 13.96 -0.20 -1.05
CA GLU A 84 13.58 -1.15 -2.09
C GLU A 84 14.67 -2.20 -2.32
N ALA A 85 15.91 -1.74 -2.57
CA ALA A 85 17.08 -2.60 -2.76
C ALA A 85 17.39 -3.46 -1.53
N ALA A 86 17.20 -2.93 -0.32
CA ALA A 86 17.43 -3.70 0.91
C ALA A 86 16.40 -4.83 1.12
N THR A 87 15.25 -4.79 0.44
CA THR A 87 14.30 -5.91 0.40
C THR A 87 14.60 -6.93 -0.70
N GLU A 88 15.66 -6.76 -1.47
CA GLU A 88 16.05 -7.72 -2.49
C GLU A 88 16.37 -9.08 -1.83
N GLY A 89 15.89 -10.17 -2.43
CA GLY A 89 15.96 -11.51 -1.82
C GLY A 89 14.88 -11.83 -0.77
N PHE A 90 14.05 -10.88 -0.34
CA PHE A 90 13.02 -11.17 0.69
C PHE A 90 11.97 -12.20 0.24
N SER A 91 11.67 -12.31 -1.06
CA SER A 91 10.78 -13.35 -1.57
C SER A 91 11.31 -14.76 -1.30
N VAL A 92 12.63 -14.95 -1.41
CA VAL A 92 13.33 -16.21 -1.11
C VAL A 92 13.41 -16.41 0.40
N LEU A 93 13.68 -15.35 1.16
CA LEU A 93 13.68 -15.38 2.61
C LEU A 93 12.34 -15.83 3.18
N PHE A 94 11.23 -15.27 2.71
CA PHE A 94 9.88 -15.60 3.17
C PHE A 94 9.46 -17.02 2.81
N THR A 95 9.89 -17.49 1.64
CA THR A 95 9.75 -18.90 1.24
C THR A 95 10.49 -19.82 2.20
N THR A 96 11.76 -19.53 2.48
CA THR A 96 12.60 -20.36 3.38
C THR A 96 12.11 -20.29 4.82
N ARG A 97 11.64 -19.12 5.28
CA ARG A 97 11.00 -18.93 6.59
C ARG A 97 9.77 -19.82 6.73
N ALA A 98 8.88 -19.86 5.74
CA ALA A 98 7.69 -20.70 5.80
C ALA A 98 8.07 -22.19 5.98
N THR A 99 9.05 -22.68 5.23
CA THR A 99 9.58 -24.03 5.39
C THR A 99 10.20 -24.25 6.77
N ALA A 100 11.01 -23.31 7.25
CA ALA A 100 11.67 -23.42 8.54
C ALA A 100 10.67 -23.47 9.71
N VAL A 101 9.64 -22.63 9.68
CA VAL A 101 8.61 -22.55 10.73
C VAL A 101 7.64 -23.75 10.68
N HIS A 102 7.28 -24.22 9.48
CA HIS A 102 6.25 -25.25 9.34
C HIS A 102 6.79 -26.68 9.22
N ALA A 103 7.97 -26.86 8.63
CA ALA A 103 8.57 -28.16 8.37
C ALA A 103 9.88 -28.40 9.13
N GLY A 104 10.39 -27.40 9.88
CA GLY A 104 11.61 -27.53 10.66
C GLY A 104 12.89 -27.67 9.84
N ALA A 105 12.84 -27.43 8.53
CA ALA A 105 13.99 -27.52 7.63
C ALA A 105 14.60 -26.14 7.38
N GLY A 106 15.91 -26.01 7.56
CA GLY A 106 16.62 -24.74 7.39
C GLY A 106 17.79 -24.80 6.40
N VAL A 107 18.76 -23.92 6.63
CA VAL A 107 19.96 -23.75 5.80
C VAL A 107 21.21 -23.80 6.67
N THR A 108 22.38 -23.90 6.04
CA THR A 108 23.64 -23.88 6.79
C THR A 108 23.81 -22.58 7.57
N HIS A 109 24.59 -22.66 8.66
CA HIS A 109 24.84 -21.50 9.54
C HIS A 109 25.33 -20.27 8.78
N ASP A 110 26.29 -20.44 7.85
CA ASP A 110 26.85 -19.33 7.07
C ASP A 110 25.79 -18.66 6.18
N VAL A 111 24.86 -19.44 5.59
CA VAL A 111 23.73 -18.90 4.83
C VAL A 111 22.77 -18.14 5.74
N ALA A 112 22.46 -18.66 6.93
CA ALA A 112 21.61 -17.99 7.90
C ALA A 112 22.24 -16.67 8.38
N VAL A 113 23.56 -16.62 8.58
CA VAL A 113 24.30 -15.39 8.89
C VAL A 113 24.18 -14.37 7.76
N HIS A 114 24.34 -14.79 6.50
CA HIS A 114 24.13 -13.91 5.34
C HIS A 114 22.71 -13.36 5.27
N ALA A 115 21.68 -14.22 5.44
CA ALA A 115 20.28 -13.80 5.47
C ALA A 115 20.00 -12.81 6.61
N GLY A 116 20.55 -13.06 7.80
CA GLY A 116 20.44 -12.16 8.96
C GLY A 116 21.06 -10.78 8.68
N ARG A 117 22.22 -10.73 8.02
CA ARG A 117 22.85 -9.46 7.62
C ARG A 117 22.02 -8.68 6.60
N THR A 118 21.35 -9.37 5.67
CA THR A 118 20.42 -8.71 4.73
C THR A 118 19.26 -8.05 5.47
N VAL A 119 18.63 -8.76 6.41
CA VAL A 119 17.55 -8.19 7.23
C VAL A 119 18.03 -7.05 8.11
N VAL A 120 19.19 -7.18 8.76
CA VAL A 120 19.80 -6.09 9.54
C VAL A 120 20.14 -4.90 8.65
N GLY A 121 20.62 -5.11 7.42
CA GLY A 121 20.83 -4.03 6.45
C GLY A 121 19.55 -3.25 6.13
N TYR A 122 18.42 -3.95 5.98
CA TYR A 122 17.11 -3.32 5.82
C TYR A 122 16.67 -2.55 7.07
N LEU A 123 16.80 -3.13 8.27
CA LEU A 123 16.45 -2.44 9.52
C LEU A 123 17.33 -1.19 9.75
N LEU A 124 18.63 -1.27 9.45
CA LEU A 124 19.54 -0.14 9.54
C LEU A 124 19.18 0.95 8.53
N ALA A 125 18.80 0.57 7.30
CA ALA A 125 18.28 1.53 6.34
C ALA A 125 17.01 2.20 6.89
N LEU A 126 16.04 1.44 7.40
CA LEU A 126 14.82 1.99 7.98
C LEU A 126 15.09 2.94 9.16
N ALA A 127 16.08 2.63 10.00
CA ALA A 127 16.49 3.45 11.14
C ALA A 127 17.15 4.81 10.78
N GLU A 128 17.45 5.07 9.50
CA GLU A 128 17.88 6.41 9.06
C GLU A 128 16.75 7.44 9.16
N GLY A 129 15.49 6.99 9.04
CA GLY A 129 14.31 7.81 9.22
C GLY A 129 14.07 8.16 10.69
N SER A 130 13.77 9.43 10.98
CA SER A 130 13.54 9.96 12.34
C SER A 130 12.41 9.24 13.07
N ARG A 131 11.37 8.82 12.35
CA ARG A 131 10.18 8.14 12.89
C ARG A 131 10.45 6.68 13.27
N TRP A 132 11.41 6.03 12.62
CA TRP A 132 11.73 4.61 12.84
C TRP A 132 12.91 4.40 13.76
N LYS A 133 13.86 5.34 13.77
CA LYS A 133 15.05 5.30 14.60
C LYS A 133 14.78 4.96 16.08
N PRO A 134 13.74 5.51 16.76
CA PRO A 134 13.48 5.19 18.17
C PRO A 134 13.08 3.73 18.42
N TYR A 135 12.49 3.06 17.43
CA TYR A 135 12.07 1.65 17.53
C TYR A 135 13.18 0.67 17.14
N LEU A 136 14.28 1.18 16.60
CA LEU A 136 15.39 0.41 16.01
C LEU A 136 16.74 0.77 16.66
N ILE A 137 16.73 1.22 17.91
CA ILE A 137 17.93 1.60 18.66
C ILE A 137 18.83 0.37 18.91
N ASP A 138 18.22 -0.78 19.17
CA ASP A 138 18.91 -2.02 19.55
C ASP A 138 18.85 -3.08 18.43
N ILE A 139 19.20 -2.70 17.20
CA ILE A 139 19.34 -3.69 16.12
C ILE A 139 20.47 -4.66 16.47
N PRO A 140 20.23 -5.99 16.48
CA PRO A 140 21.22 -6.97 16.89
C PRO A 140 22.41 -6.99 15.92
N GLU A 141 23.62 -7.03 16.48
CA GLU A 141 24.83 -7.24 15.70
C GLU A 141 24.90 -8.70 15.24
N ILE A 142 24.93 -8.92 13.92
CA ILE A 142 25.12 -10.25 13.34
C ILE A 142 26.61 -10.50 13.16
N PRO A 143 27.15 -11.65 13.63
CA PRO A 143 28.55 -12.00 13.47
C PRO A 143 29.06 -11.79 12.04
N ALA A 144 30.35 -11.45 11.93
CA ALA A 144 31.00 -11.40 10.63
C ALA A 144 30.87 -12.77 9.94
N PRO A 145 30.55 -12.81 8.64
CA PRO A 145 30.47 -14.08 7.93
C PRO A 145 31.85 -14.74 7.97
N THR A 146 31.87 -16.03 8.33
CA THR A 146 33.06 -16.88 8.31
C THR A 146 33.60 -17.10 6.90
N LYS A 147 32.76 -16.91 5.88
CA LYS A 147 33.06 -17.08 4.46
C LYS A 147 32.56 -15.92 3.61
N GLU A 148 33.35 -15.53 2.61
CA GLU A 148 32.94 -14.56 1.61
C GLU A 148 31.76 -15.08 0.78
N ARG A 149 30.87 -14.16 0.39
CA ARG A 149 29.61 -14.47 -0.30
C ARG A 149 29.83 -15.29 -1.59
N GLN A 150 30.86 -14.94 -2.37
CA GLN A 150 31.20 -15.64 -3.62
C GLN A 150 31.64 -17.07 -3.36
N LEU A 151 32.52 -17.28 -2.38
CA LEU A 151 33.00 -18.61 -2.00
C LEU A 151 31.88 -19.51 -1.47
N LEU A 152 30.95 -18.94 -0.67
CA LEU A 152 29.76 -19.67 -0.22
C LEU A 152 28.85 -20.06 -1.38
N ALA A 153 28.66 -19.16 -2.36
CA ALA A 153 27.87 -19.46 -3.56
C ALA A 153 28.51 -20.58 -4.40
N GLU A 154 29.84 -20.57 -4.58
CA GLU A 154 30.56 -21.63 -5.29
C GLU A 154 30.48 -22.98 -4.58
N GLU A 155 30.57 -23.00 -3.24
CA GLU A 155 30.42 -24.22 -2.45
C GLU A 155 29.01 -24.81 -2.58
N LEU A 156 27.98 -23.97 -2.49
CA LEU A 156 26.57 -24.37 -2.64
C LEU A 156 26.28 -24.86 -4.07
N ALA A 157 26.82 -24.18 -5.09
CA ALA A 157 26.70 -24.60 -6.48
C ALA A 157 27.40 -25.96 -6.71
N ARG A 158 28.57 -26.16 -6.12
CA ARG A 158 29.30 -27.44 -6.18
C ARG A 158 28.52 -28.55 -5.48
N LEU A 159 27.99 -28.28 -4.29
CA LEU A 159 27.17 -29.22 -3.53
C LEU A 159 25.91 -29.63 -4.30
N ALA A 160 25.24 -28.68 -4.94
CA ALA A 160 24.08 -28.95 -5.79
C ALA A 160 24.44 -29.79 -7.03
N ALA A 161 25.63 -29.60 -7.61
CA ALA A 161 26.09 -30.34 -8.77
C ALA A 161 26.65 -31.74 -8.45
N SER A 162 27.21 -31.94 -7.25
CA SER A 162 27.88 -33.19 -6.86
C SER A 162 27.01 -34.16 -6.05
N SER A 163 25.86 -33.72 -5.53
CA SER A 163 24.98 -34.56 -4.70
C SER A 163 23.97 -35.33 -5.54
N GLU A 164 23.82 -36.63 -5.27
CA GLU A 164 22.75 -37.46 -5.84
C GLU A 164 21.48 -37.45 -4.97
N ASP A 165 21.57 -36.96 -3.73
CA ASP A 165 20.41 -36.81 -2.83
C ASP A 165 19.59 -35.57 -3.19
N PRO A 166 18.32 -35.73 -3.61
CA PRO A 166 17.45 -34.61 -3.98
C PRO A 166 17.20 -33.61 -2.85
N GLN A 167 17.21 -34.04 -1.58
CA GLN A 167 17.02 -33.14 -0.43
C GLN A 167 18.22 -32.21 -0.25
N THR A 168 19.43 -32.76 -0.30
CA THR A 168 20.67 -32.00 -0.25
C THR A 168 20.78 -31.02 -1.42
N VAL A 169 20.41 -31.44 -2.64
CA VAL A 169 20.38 -30.54 -3.82
C VAL A 169 19.37 -29.41 -3.61
N GLY A 170 18.18 -29.71 -3.09
CA GLY A 170 17.15 -28.71 -2.83
C GLY A 170 17.54 -27.67 -1.78
N ALA A 171 18.17 -28.11 -0.67
CA ALA A 171 18.68 -27.22 0.36
C ALA A 171 19.85 -26.35 -0.15
N ALA A 172 20.75 -26.93 -0.95
CA ALA A 172 21.87 -26.22 -1.55
C ALA A 172 21.40 -25.11 -2.51
N LEU A 173 20.39 -25.42 -3.35
CA LEU A 173 19.77 -24.43 -4.23
C LEU A 173 19.11 -23.32 -3.41
N ALA A 174 18.29 -23.64 -2.41
CA ALA A 174 17.68 -22.60 -1.57
C ALA A 174 18.69 -21.69 -0.89
N GLY A 175 19.80 -22.25 -0.38
CA GLY A 175 20.89 -21.45 0.16
C GLY A 175 21.52 -20.54 -0.90
N LEU A 176 21.68 -21.03 -2.12
CA LEU A 176 22.26 -20.28 -3.22
C LEU A 176 21.38 -19.09 -3.64
N PHE A 177 20.05 -19.30 -3.68
CA PHE A 177 19.05 -18.25 -3.90
C PHE A 177 19.00 -17.19 -2.78
N LEU A 178 19.41 -17.53 -1.54
CA LEU A 178 19.51 -16.58 -0.43
C LEU A 178 20.81 -15.76 -0.47
N VAL A 179 21.88 -16.35 -1.00
CA VAL A 179 23.22 -15.75 -1.08
C VAL A 179 23.39 -14.90 -2.34
N LEU A 180 22.68 -15.23 -3.43
CA LEU A 180 22.64 -14.52 -4.70
C LEU A 180 21.26 -13.87 -4.91
N PRO A 181 21.04 -12.63 -4.42
CA PRO A 181 19.71 -12.01 -4.45
C PRO A 181 19.26 -11.52 -5.84
N GLU A 182 20.16 -11.45 -6.83
CA GLU A 182 19.83 -10.94 -8.18
C GLU A 182 19.28 -12.02 -9.11
N ILE A 183 17.98 -12.28 -9.03
CA ILE A 183 17.26 -13.06 -10.05
C ILE A 183 16.20 -12.16 -10.68
N ALA A 184 16.23 -12.10 -12.01
CA ALA A 184 15.38 -11.23 -12.82
C ALA A 184 13.90 -11.27 -12.39
N GLU A 185 13.31 -10.08 -12.32
CA GLU A 185 11.92 -9.87 -11.95
C GLU A 185 10.97 -10.70 -12.85
N ARG A 186 10.05 -11.44 -12.21
CA ARG A 186 8.81 -12.00 -12.79
C ARG A 186 8.86 -13.39 -13.45
N GLU A 187 9.34 -14.42 -12.76
CA GLU A 187 8.80 -15.78 -13.00
C GLU A 187 8.23 -16.34 -11.68
N PRO A 188 6.89 -16.43 -11.50
CA PRO A 188 6.29 -16.95 -10.25
C PRO A 188 6.47 -18.47 -10.10
N GLU A 189 6.73 -19.17 -11.20
CA GLU A 189 6.85 -20.62 -11.22
C GLU A 189 8.00 -21.12 -10.35
N TRP A 190 9.17 -20.48 -10.40
CA TRP A 190 10.33 -20.94 -9.66
C TRP A 190 10.22 -20.73 -8.13
N LEU A 191 9.48 -19.72 -7.66
CA LEU A 191 9.24 -19.53 -6.22
C LEU A 191 8.35 -20.65 -5.65
N ALA A 192 7.29 -21.00 -6.36
CA ALA A 192 6.47 -22.16 -6.01
C ALA A 192 7.27 -23.47 -6.09
N THR A 193 8.15 -23.58 -7.08
CA THR A 193 9.10 -24.69 -7.20
C THR A 193 10.08 -24.74 -6.03
N LEU A 194 10.59 -23.59 -5.56
CA LEU A 194 11.50 -23.52 -4.44
C LEU A 194 10.86 -24.03 -3.14
N GLN A 195 9.60 -23.65 -2.88
CA GLN A 195 8.82 -24.19 -1.77
C GLN A 195 8.66 -25.70 -1.87
N ARG A 196 8.30 -26.22 -3.07
CA ARG A 196 8.14 -27.66 -3.29
C ARG A 196 9.45 -28.41 -3.09
N VAL A 197 10.57 -27.86 -3.56
CA VAL A 197 11.90 -28.51 -3.48
C VAL A 197 12.39 -28.66 -2.05
N GLN A 198 12.10 -27.70 -1.18
CA GLN A 198 12.47 -27.79 0.24
C GLN A 198 11.64 -28.82 1.03
N VAL A 199 10.41 -29.13 0.58
CA VAL A 199 9.50 -30.08 1.25
C VAL A 199 9.57 -31.48 0.64
N THR A 200 9.57 -31.57 -0.69
CA THR A 200 9.64 -32.83 -1.45
C THR A 200 10.32 -32.57 -2.80
N PRO A 201 11.65 -32.72 -2.89
CA PRO A 201 12.39 -32.44 -4.11
C PRO A 201 12.06 -33.44 -5.21
N LYS A 202 11.64 -32.93 -6.38
CA LYS A 202 11.41 -33.70 -7.61
C LYS A 202 12.41 -33.27 -8.68
N ALA A 203 12.84 -34.20 -9.53
CA ALA A 203 13.80 -33.93 -10.60
C ALA A 203 13.36 -32.78 -11.54
N GLY A 204 12.06 -32.69 -11.84
CA GLY A 204 11.51 -31.59 -12.65
C GLY A 204 11.59 -30.23 -11.95
N ASP A 205 11.38 -30.19 -10.64
CA ASP A 205 11.44 -28.95 -9.87
C ASP A 205 12.89 -28.43 -9.73
N ILE A 206 13.85 -29.34 -9.52
CA ILE A 206 15.30 -29.01 -9.53
C ILE A 206 15.72 -28.42 -10.88
N GLY A 207 15.25 -29.00 -11.99
CA GLY A 207 15.54 -28.52 -13.34
C GLY A 207 15.01 -27.09 -13.60
N VAL A 208 13.85 -26.75 -13.04
CA VAL A 208 13.29 -25.38 -13.12
C VAL A 208 14.17 -24.40 -12.35
N LEU A 209 14.59 -24.73 -11.12
CA LEU A 209 15.46 -23.86 -10.31
C LEU A 209 16.83 -23.62 -10.96
N MET A 210 17.47 -24.67 -11.49
CA MET A 210 18.74 -24.56 -12.21
C MET A 210 18.62 -23.67 -13.45
N LYS A 211 17.54 -23.81 -14.21
CA LYS A 211 17.27 -22.96 -15.39
C LYS A 211 16.99 -21.50 -15.02
N THR A 212 16.34 -21.26 -13.88
CA THR A 212 16.14 -19.91 -13.33
C THR A 212 17.48 -19.29 -12.92
N MET A 213 18.37 -20.07 -12.32
CA MET A 213 19.72 -19.64 -11.98
C MET A 213 20.57 -19.29 -13.20
N GLU A 214 20.46 -20.03 -14.30
CA GLU A 214 21.15 -19.70 -15.57
C GLU A 214 20.69 -18.35 -16.16
N LYS A 215 19.45 -17.94 -15.86
CA LYS A 215 18.91 -16.62 -16.26
C LYS A 215 19.27 -15.51 -15.27
N ALA A 216 19.62 -15.84 -14.03
CA ALA A 216 20.02 -14.92 -12.98
C ALA A 216 21.47 -14.48 -13.24
N ARG A 217 21.67 -13.25 -13.72
CA ARG A 217 23.00 -12.80 -14.14
C ARG A 217 23.90 -12.56 -12.94
N VAL A 218 24.89 -13.43 -12.75
CA VAL A 218 26.24 -13.05 -12.32
C VAL A 218 27.18 -13.40 -13.46
N GLY A 219 27.89 -12.39 -13.98
CA GLY A 219 28.80 -12.54 -15.10
C GLY A 219 30.05 -13.31 -14.68
N GLU A 220 29.98 -14.64 -14.66
CA GLU A 220 31.07 -15.61 -14.81
C GLU A 220 30.55 -17.02 -14.53
N ILE A 221 29.62 -17.53 -15.36
CA ILE A 221 29.42 -18.96 -15.67
C ILE A 221 28.53 -18.95 -16.92
N ALA A 222 29.16 -18.89 -18.11
CA ALA A 222 28.44 -19.03 -19.36
C ALA A 222 29.35 -19.64 -20.43
N LYS A 223 29.29 -20.97 -20.57
CA LYS A 223 29.51 -21.66 -21.85
C LYS A 223 29.05 -23.11 -21.72
N VAL A 224 27.95 -23.45 -22.41
CA VAL A 224 27.80 -24.56 -23.37
C VAL A 224 26.31 -24.67 -23.73
N GLY A 225 26.00 -24.71 -25.04
CA GLY A 225 24.74 -25.25 -25.58
C GLY A 225 23.80 -24.27 -26.29
N LYS A 226 23.80 -24.28 -27.63
CA LYS A 226 22.85 -23.57 -28.52
C LYS A 226 21.89 -24.56 -29.21
N GLY A 227 20.65 -24.11 -29.48
CA GLY A 227 19.69 -24.64 -30.49
C GLY A 227 18.40 -25.21 -29.86
N THR A 228 17.15 -24.94 -30.27
CA THR A 228 16.54 -24.31 -31.47
C THR A 228 15.10 -23.80 -31.10
N PRO A 229 14.20 -23.33 -32.01
CA PRO A 229 13.42 -22.09 -31.84
C PRO A 229 12.00 -22.27 -31.26
N ALA A 230 11.45 -21.18 -30.70
CA ALA A 230 10.06 -21.10 -30.27
C ALA A 230 9.12 -20.87 -31.46
N VAL A 231 8.02 -21.62 -31.50
CA VAL A 231 6.91 -21.46 -32.46
C VAL A 231 6.04 -20.28 -32.03
N ALA A 232 5.78 -19.36 -32.95
CA ALA A 232 4.79 -18.30 -32.80
C ALA A 232 3.40 -18.84 -33.20
N MET A 233 2.36 -18.49 -32.45
CA MET A 233 1.00 -18.48 -33.00
C MET A 233 0.18 -17.35 -32.40
N ARG A 234 -0.47 -16.61 -33.30
CA ARG A 234 -1.39 -15.50 -33.05
C ARG A 234 -2.68 -15.81 -33.83
N MET A 235 -3.83 -15.66 -33.17
CA MET A 235 -5.05 -14.94 -33.61
C MET A 235 -6.36 -15.57 -33.12
N GLU A 236 -7.20 -14.66 -32.61
CA GLU A 236 -8.58 -14.77 -32.10
C GLU A 236 -9.61 -15.05 -33.20
N PRO A 237 -10.78 -15.65 -32.90
CA PRO A 237 -12.05 -15.01 -33.29
C PRO A 237 -13.27 -15.51 -32.49
N ASN A 238 -13.53 -15.02 -31.27
CA ASN A 238 -14.88 -15.04 -30.68
C ASN A 238 -15.04 -13.96 -29.60
N ASN A 239 -15.71 -12.89 -30.00
CA ASN A 239 -15.87 -11.59 -29.37
C ASN A 239 -16.91 -11.59 -28.23
N PRO A 240 -16.55 -11.25 -26.97
CA PRO A 240 -17.47 -11.06 -25.86
C PRO A 240 -17.91 -9.59 -25.65
N ASN A 241 -17.69 -8.67 -26.61
CA ASN A 241 -18.30 -7.32 -26.59
C ASN A 241 -19.82 -7.35 -26.86
N ALA A 242 -20.54 -8.29 -26.27
CA ALA A 242 -21.94 -8.12 -25.99
C ALA A 242 -22.06 -7.16 -24.81
N LEU A 243 -22.32 -5.88 -25.10
CA LEU A 243 -22.83 -4.94 -24.11
C LEU A 243 -24.17 -5.48 -23.58
N ALA A 244 -24.15 -6.16 -22.45
CA ALA A 244 -25.33 -6.40 -21.66
C ALA A 244 -25.62 -5.11 -20.85
N VAL A 245 -26.28 -4.14 -21.47
CA VAL A 245 -27.05 -3.16 -20.70
C VAL A 245 -28.20 -3.94 -20.08
N SER A 246 -28.02 -4.41 -18.85
CA SER A 246 -29.11 -5.11 -18.15
C SER A 246 -30.26 -4.12 -17.93
N ILE A 247 -31.40 -4.39 -18.57
CA ILE A 247 -32.67 -3.64 -18.39
C ILE A 247 -33.20 -3.81 -16.95
N THR A 248 -32.56 -4.65 -16.13
CA THR A 248 -32.88 -4.89 -14.72
C THR A 248 -32.47 -3.75 -13.78
N ALA A 249 -31.62 -2.80 -14.21
CA ALA A 249 -31.21 -1.63 -13.41
C ALA A 249 -32.29 -0.53 -13.33
N LEU A 250 -33.42 -0.69 -14.02
CA LEU A 250 -34.57 0.22 -13.98
C LEU A 250 -35.62 -0.18 -12.92
N LYS A 251 -35.18 -0.53 -11.70
CA LYS A 251 -36.08 -0.69 -10.55
C LYS A 251 -35.75 0.33 -9.48
N THR A 252 -36.40 1.50 -9.57
CA THR A 252 -36.81 2.49 -8.54
C THR A 252 -35.88 2.91 -7.37
N SER A 253 -34.76 2.25 -7.09
CA SER A 253 -33.70 2.69 -6.17
C SER A 253 -32.44 1.82 -6.37
N PHE A 254 -31.29 2.43 -6.66
CA PHE A 254 -30.01 1.71 -6.73
C PHE A 254 -29.57 1.27 -5.32
N GLY A 255 -29.50 -0.03 -5.08
CA GLY A 255 -29.15 -0.60 -3.78
C GLY A 255 -27.66 -0.84 -3.57
N ALA A 256 -26.92 -1.13 -4.64
CA ALA A 256 -25.48 -1.40 -4.59
C ALA A 256 -24.63 -0.19 -5.00
N SER A 257 -23.51 0.04 -4.31
CA SER A 257 -22.59 1.16 -4.57
C SER A 257 -22.07 1.19 -6.02
N HIS A 258 -21.75 0.03 -6.60
CA HIS A 258 -21.33 -0.08 -8.00
C HIS A 258 -22.43 0.38 -8.98
N GLU A 259 -23.69 0.03 -8.72
CA GLU A 259 -24.81 0.44 -9.58
C GLU A 259 -25.05 1.95 -9.50
N GLN A 260 -24.94 2.52 -8.30
CA GLN A 260 -25.00 3.98 -8.10
C GLN A 260 -23.87 4.69 -8.85
N TRP A 261 -22.64 4.17 -8.75
CA TRP A 261 -21.49 4.68 -9.50
C TRP A 261 -21.76 4.65 -11.01
N ALA A 262 -22.14 3.49 -11.54
CA ALA A 262 -22.44 3.30 -12.96
C ALA A 262 -23.57 4.22 -13.45
N ALA A 263 -24.61 4.42 -12.65
CA ALA A 263 -25.72 5.32 -12.97
C ALA A 263 -25.26 6.79 -13.05
N TYR A 264 -24.47 7.25 -12.08
CA TYR A 264 -23.92 8.61 -12.12
C TYR A 264 -22.97 8.82 -13.31
N VAL A 265 -22.13 7.83 -13.60
CA VAL A 265 -21.24 7.84 -14.77
C VAL A 265 -22.05 7.87 -16.07
N GLY A 266 -23.06 7.02 -16.20
CA GLY A 266 -23.92 6.97 -17.38
C GLY A 266 -24.65 8.29 -17.63
N ASN A 267 -25.27 8.85 -16.59
CA ASN A 267 -25.97 10.13 -16.68
C ASN A 267 -25.02 11.28 -17.03
N ALA A 268 -23.88 11.38 -16.35
CA ALA A 268 -22.91 12.45 -16.60
C ALA A 268 -22.38 12.40 -18.04
N ASN A 269 -22.04 11.21 -18.54
CA ASN A 269 -21.55 11.05 -19.91
C ASN A 269 -22.64 11.32 -20.96
N GLY A 270 -23.86 10.80 -20.76
CA GLY A 270 -24.96 10.96 -21.71
C GLY A 270 -25.47 12.39 -21.83
N GLU A 271 -25.44 13.16 -20.73
CA GLU A 271 -25.93 14.53 -20.68
C GLU A 271 -24.85 15.57 -21.03
N LEU A 272 -23.56 15.23 -20.92
CA LEU A 272 -22.48 16.15 -21.26
C LEU A 272 -22.51 16.58 -22.74
N ASP A 273 -22.82 15.65 -23.64
CA ASP A 273 -22.93 15.93 -25.08
C ASP A 273 -24.13 16.87 -25.37
N ARG A 274 -25.16 16.83 -24.51
CA ARG A 274 -26.32 17.75 -24.52
C ARG A 274 -26.06 19.09 -23.82
N GLN A 275 -24.80 19.39 -23.47
CA GLN A 275 -24.40 20.58 -22.71
C GLN A 275 -25.05 20.68 -21.33
N ILE A 276 -25.43 19.55 -20.73
CA ILE A 276 -26.02 19.48 -19.39
C ILE A 276 -24.97 18.93 -18.42
N PHE A 277 -24.75 19.66 -17.32
CA PHE A 277 -23.80 19.27 -16.28
C PHE A 277 -24.49 18.38 -15.23
N ALA A 278 -24.60 17.08 -15.52
CA ALA A 278 -25.27 16.07 -14.69
C ALA A 278 -24.28 15.20 -13.88
N VAL A 279 -23.42 15.83 -13.08
CA VAL A 279 -22.44 15.11 -12.23
C VAL A 279 -23.08 14.58 -10.93
N PRO A 280 -22.49 13.56 -10.27
CA PRO A 280 -23.01 13.05 -9.00
C PRO A 280 -23.13 14.11 -7.91
N PRO A 281 -24.08 13.98 -6.96
CA PRO A 281 -24.10 14.76 -5.74
C PRO A 281 -22.80 14.55 -4.96
N ILE A 282 -22.28 15.63 -4.35
CA ILE A 282 -21.03 15.56 -3.57
C ILE A 282 -21.07 14.54 -2.44
N LYS A 283 -22.25 14.34 -1.81
CA LYS A 283 -22.43 13.36 -0.74
C LYS A 283 -22.19 11.94 -1.20
N SER A 284 -22.56 11.62 -2.44
CA SER A 284 -22.26 10.32 -3.06
C SER A 284 -20.76 10.14 -3.27
N VAL A 285 -20.06 11.20 -3.70
CA VAL A 285 -18.60 11.17 -3.83
C VAL A 285 -17.90 10.95 -2.49
N TYR A 286 -18.39 11.58 -1.42
CA TYR A 286 -17.90 11.30 -0.05
C TYR A 286 -18.14 9.85 0.36
N GLY A 287 -19.33 9.29 0.07
CA GLY A 287 -19.63 7.88 0.32
C GLY A 287 -18.68 6.93 -0.42
N PHE A 288 -18.40 7.18 -1.70
CA PHE A 288 -17.45 6.37 -2.47
C PHE A 288 -16.02 6.48 -1.95
N ALA A 289 -15.58 7.69 -1.58
CA ALA A 289 -14.24 7.89 -1.01
C ALA A 289 -14.08 7.19 0.35
N ALA A 290 -15.12 7.20 1.19
CA ALA A 290 -15.11 6.52 2.48
C ALA A 290 -15.20 4.99 2.35
N LEU A 291 -15.89 4.49 1.32
CA LEU A 291 -15.98 3.06 1.05
C LEU A 291 -14.65 2.50 0.52
N GLY A 292 -13.95 3.26 -0.32
CA GLY A 292 -12.74 2.83 -1.03
C GLY A 292 -13.05 2.00 -2.27
N MET A 293 -12.17 2.04 -3.28
CA MET A 293 -12.41 1.43 -4.61
C MET A 293 -12.64 -0.07 -4.56
N GLU A 294 -11.90 -0.75 -3.68
CA GLU A 294 -11.99 -2.19 -3.41
C GLU A 294 -13.41 -2.60 -3.01
N ARG A 295 -14.06 -1.81 -2.14
CA ARG A 295 -15.38 -2.14 -1.59
C ARG A 295 -16.56 -1.59 -2.40
N ILE A 296 -16.32 -0.88 -3.50
CA ILE A 296 -17.40 -0.38 -4.39
C ILE A 296 -18.05 -1.53 -5.16
N GLY A 297 -17.31 -2.61 -5.44
CA GLY A 297 -17.77 -3.77 -6.19
C GLY A 297 -17.20 -3.89 -7.61
N PHE A 298 -16.05 -3.28 -7.89
CA PHE A 298 -15.29 -3.53 -9.12
C PHE A 298 -14.61 -4.90 -9.05
N THR A 299 -14.40 -5.55 -10.20
CA THR A 299 -13.60 -6.78 -10.23
C THR A 299 -12.11 -6.48 -10.05
N GLU A 300 -11.34 -7.45 -9.55
CA GLU A 300 -9.88 -7.31 -9.44
C GLU A 300 -9.22 -6.98 -10.79
N GLU A 301 -9.76 -7.52 -11.89
CA GLU A 301 -9.28 -7.25 -13.24
C GLU A 301 -9.51 -5.79 -13.64
N GLN A 302 -10.67 -5.22 -13.31
CA GLN A 302 -10.97 -3.81 -13.55
C GLN A 302 -10.05 -2.90 -12.74
N LEU A 303 -9.86 -3.18 -11.44
CA LEU A 303 -8.97 -2.40 -10.59
C LEU A 303 -7.51 -2.50 -11.05
N ARG A 304 -7.06 -3.68 -11.50
CA ARG A 304 -5.70 -3.90 -12.02
C ARG A 304 -5.48 -3.23 -13.37
N ALA A 305 -6.47 -3.27 -14.26
CA ALA A 305 -6.41 -2.59 -15.55
C ALA A 305 -6.49 -1.05 -15.40
N GLY A 306 -7.10 -0.59 -14.31
CA GLY A 306 -7.39 0.81 -14.05
C GLY A 306 -8.67 1.25 -14.78
N LEU A 307 -9.44 2.11 -14.12
CA LEU A 307 -10.67 2.68 -14.65
C LEU A 307 -10.38 3.60 -15.84
N SER A 308 -11.36 3.75 -16.72
CA SER A 308 -11.28 4.68 -17.85
C SER A 308 -11.53 6.13 -17.40
N ALA A 309 -11.08 7.08 -18.22
CA ALA A 309 -11.40 8.49 -18.01
C ALA A 309 -12.91 8.77 -17.91
N HIS A 310 -13.74 7.98 -18.61
CA HIS A 310 -15.20 8.10 -18.61
C HIS A 310 -15.83 7.79 -17.26
N GLU A 311 -15.21 6.90 -16.50
CA GLU A 311 -15.71 6.44 -15.20
C GLU A 311 -15.30 7.38 -14.06
N VAL A 312 -14.19 8.09 -14.19
CA VAL A 312 -13.63 8.89 -13.09
C VAL A 312 -13.90 10.40 -13.21
N TRP A 313 -14.00 10.95 -14.43
CA TRP A 313 -14.19 12.39 -14.61
C TRP A 313 -15.45 12.96 -13.91
N PRO A 314 -16.61 12.27 -13.83
CA PRO A 314 -17.79 12.84 -13.20
C PRO A 314 -17.60 13.12 -11.72
N LEU A 315 -16.85 12.25 -11.03
CA LEU A 315 -16.56 12.39 -9.61
C LEU A 315 -15.59 13.53 -9.35
N ILE A 316 -14.52 13.62 -10.14
CA ILE A 316 -13.55 14.72 -10.06
C ILE A 316 -14.25 16.05 -10.33
N ALA A 317 -15.11 16.12 -11.35
CA ALA A 317 -15.88 17.30 -11.68
C ALA A 317 -16.85 17.71 -10.56
N ALA A 318 -17.55 16.75 -9.94
CA ALA A 318 -18.43 17.00 -8.80
C ALA A 318 -17.66 17.55 -7.59
N SER A 319 -16.52 16.96 -7.26
CA SER A 319 -15.67 17.40 -6.15
C SER A 319 -15.13 18.81 -6.35
N LEU A 320 -14.68 19.14 -7.56
CA LEU A 320 -14.19 20.47 -7.86
C LEU A 320 -15.32 21.50 -8.00
N ASP A 321 -16.51 21.17 -8.51
CA ASP A 321 -17.60 22.15 -8.67
C ASP A 321 -18.34 22.52 -7.36
N TYR A 322 -18.09 21.80 -6.26
CA TYR A 322 -18.79 22.02 -4.99
C TYR A 322 -18.64 23.45 -4.42
N ALA A 323 -19.72 24.03 -3.89
CA ALA A 323 -19.68 25.34 -3.24
C ALA A 323 -19.13 25.22 -1.81
N GLY A 324 -17.82 25.44 -1.64
CA GLY A 324 -17.14 25.31 -0.34
C GLY A 324 -15.75 24.67 -0.49
N THR A 325 -15.34 23.86 0.48
CA THR A 325 -14.12 23.04 0.35
C THR A 325 -14.29 22.00 -0.78
N PRO A 326 -13.39 21.95 -1.79
CA PRO A 326 -13.40 20.88 -2.78
C PRO A 326 -13.46 19.49 -2.15
N GLY A 327 -14.18 18.57 -2.80
CA GLY A 327 -14.25 17.18 -2.35
C GLY A 327 -13.01 16.36 -2.69
N PRO A 328 -13.00 15.07 -2.31
CA PRO A 328 -11.92 14.15 -2.65
C PRO A 328 -11.92 13.89 -4.17
N CYS A 329 -10.74 13.94 -4.77
CA CYS A 329 -10.53 13.78 -6.21
C CYS A 329 -9.47 12.72 -6.50
N PHE A 330 -8.48 12.59 -5.62
CA PHE A 330 -7.27 11.81 -5.91
C PHE A 330 -7.51 10.31 -5.82
N PHE A 331 -8.41 9.82 -4.95
CA PHE A 331 -8.78 8.41 -4.91
C PHE A 331 -9.31 7.91 -6.26
N ALA A 332 -10.18 8.69 -6.92
CA ALA A 332 -10.70 8.38 -8.24
C ALA A 332 -9.64 8.54 -9.33
N LEU A 333 -8.77 9.53 -9.20
CA LEU A 333 -7.66 9.75 -10.12
C LEU A 333 -6.66 8.59 -10.12
N ARG A 334 -6.29 8.08 -8.93
CA ARG A 334 -5.35 6.97 -8.76
C ARG A 334 -5.91 5.63 -9.20
N ALA A 335 -7.24 5.48 -9.18
CA ALA A 335 -7.91 4.32 -9.73
C ALA A 335 -7.93 4.29 -11.27
N MET A 336 -7.63 5.41 -11.94
CA MET A 336 -7.66 5.52 -13.39
C MET A 336 -6.40 4.94 -14.04
N ASN A 337 -6.56 4.32 -15.22
CA ASN A 337 -5.43 3.99 -16.08
C ASN A 337 -4.73 5.26 -16.57
N SER A 338 -3.42 5.36 -16.32
CA SER A 338 -2.61 6.54 -16.68
C SER A 338 -2.61 6.88 -18.17
N LYS A 339 -2.82 5.90 -19.06
CA LYS A 339 -2.93 6.12 -20.52
C LYS A 339 -4.14 6.98 -20.90
N HIS A 340 -5.15 7.06 -20.04
CA HIS A 340 -6.38 7.82 -20.30
C HIS A 340 -6.29 9.27 -19.81
N GLN A 341 -5.12 9.74 -19.34
CA GLN A 341 -4.89 11.12 -18.89
C GLN A 341 -5.42 12.17 -19.88
N GLY A 342 -5.11 12.03 -21.18
CA GLY A 342 -5.56 12.98 -22.20
C GLY A 342 -7.09 13.03 -22.33
N GLN A 343 -7.75 11.87 -22.25
CA GLN A 343 -9.21 11.77 -22.30
C GLN A 343 -9.87 12.40 -21.07
N LEU A 344 -9.29 12.22 -19.89
CA LEU A 344 -9.77 12.83 -18.64
C LEU A 344 -9.77 14.36 -18.76
N PHE A 345 -8.64 14.96 -19.13
CA PHE A 345 -8.56 16.41 -19.28
C PHE A 345 -9.45 16.93 -20.40
N GLY A 346 -9.63 16.17 -21.49
CA GLY A 346 -10.59 16.50 -22.55
C GLY A 346 -12.04 16.60 -22.02
N ARG A 347 -12.47 15.63 -21.22
CA ARG A 347 -13.81 15.62 -20.60
C ARG A 347 -13.98 16.73 -19.57
N LEU A 348 -12.99 16.93 -18.69
CA LEU A 348 -13.00 18.01 -17.71
C LEU A 348 -13.03 19.38 -18.37
N LYS A 349 -12.24 19.61 -19.44
CA LYS A 349 -12.25 20.87 -20.21
C LYS A 349 -13.60 21.12 -20.89
N THR A 350 -14.28 20.08 -21.38
CA THR A 350 -15.65 20.19 -21.89
C THR A 350 -16.62 20.59 -20.77
N ALA A 351 -16.54 19.95 -19.61
CA ALA A 351 -17.37 20.30 -18.45
C ALA A 351 -17.12 21.73 -17.93
N CYS A 352 -15.87 22.21 -17.97
CA CYS A 352 -15.50 23.58 -17.59
C CYS A 352 -16.23 24.65 -18.42
N LYS A 353 -16.58 24.36 -19.69
CA LYS A 353 -17.37 25.28 -20.52
C LYS A 353 -18.76 25.55 -19.94
N LEU A 354 -19.31 24.59 -19.19
CA LEU A 354 -20.62 24.69 -18.54
C LEU A 354 -20.54 25.29 -17.14
N ARG A 355 -19.38 25.19 -16.46
CA ARG A 355 -19.20 25.58 -15.05
C ARG A 355 -17.90 26.36 -14.84
N LYS A 356 -18.01 27.68 -14.69
CA LYS A 356 -16.86 28.58 -14.42
C LYS A 356 -16.10 28.24 -13.13
N LYS A 357 -16.79 27.75 -12.10
CA LYS A 357 -16.16 27.38 -10.82
C LYS A 357 -15.24 26.17 -10.98
N LEU A 358 -15.72 25.13 -11.68
CA LEU A 358 -14.93 23.98 -12.06
C LEU A 358 -13.69 24.42 -12.84
N GLN A 359 -13.83 25.33 -13.81
CA GLN A 359 -12.70 25.86 -14.57
C GLN A 359 -11.61 26.49 -13.70
N LYS A 360 -12.01 27.38 -12.77
CA LYS A 360 -11.06 28.02 -11.84
C LYS A 360 -10.32 26.98 -11.02
N ARG A 361 -11.04 26.04 -10.41
CA ARG A 361 -10.43 25.02 -9.54
C ARG A 361 -9.59 24.01 -10.30
N LEU A 362 -10.00 23.63 -11.51
CA LEU A 362 -9.20 22.73 -12.33
C LEU A 362 -7.82 23.35 -12.61
N SER A 363 -7.74 24.66 -12.86
CA SER A 363 -6.45 25.33 -13.07
C SER A 363 -5.53 25.30 -11.83
N GLU A 364 -6.08 25.15 -10.63
CA GLU A 364 -5.32 25.01 -9.38
C GLU A 364 -4.87 23.55 -9.11
N TYR A 365 -5.46 22.57 -9.80
CA TYR A 365 -5.26 21.12 -9.59
C TYR A 365 -4.65 20.39 -10.79
N GLU A 366 -4.63 20.97 -11.99
CA GLU A 366 -4.19 20.30 -13.22
C GLU A 366 -2.77 19.72 -13.07
N ASP A 367 -1.81 20.51 -12.60
CA ASP A 367 -0.44 20.05 -12.37
C ASP A 367 -0.35 18.97 -11.28
N LEU A 368 -1.17 19.08 -10.21
CA LEU A 368 -1.25 18.06 -9.17
C LEU A 368 -1.79 16.73 -9.72
N PHE A 369 -2.77 16.79 -10.62
CA PHE A 369 -3.33 15.59 -11.25
C PHE A 369 -2.32 14.93 -12.19
N VAL A 370 -1.59 15.72 -12.98
CA VAL A 370 -0.51 15.18 -13.83
C VAL A 370 0.55 14.50 -12.98
N ALA A 371 1.02 15.16 -11.91
CA ALA A 371 2.02 14.60 -11.01
C ALA A 371 1.54 13.29 -10.35
N ALA A 372 0.30 13.26 -9.85
CA ALA A 372 -0.29 12.07 -9.24
C ALA A 372 -0.41 10.90 -10.23
N ILE A 373 -0.93 11.14 -11.45
CA ILE A 373 -1.06 10.09 -12.49
C ILE A 373 0.32 9.51 -12.86
N GLN A 374 1.35 10.35 -12.89
CA GLN A 374 2.70 9.97 -13.30
C GLN A 374 3.58 9.43 -12.17
N ASN A 375 3.07 9.33 -10.94
CA ASN A 375 3.86 8.99 -9.75
C ASN A 375 5.07 9.93 -9.53
N ASN A 376 4.92 11.21 -9.84
CA ASN A 376 5.96 12.21 -9.65
C ASN A 376 5.62 13.14 -8.49
N SER A 377 6.65 13.66 -7.81
CA SER A 377 6.49 14.75 -6.85
C SER A 377 6.16 16.06 -7.58
N ILE A 378 5.44 16.96 -6.92
CA ILE A 378 5.12 18.30 -7.43
C ILE A 378 6.09 19.34 -6.85
N ALA A 379 6.44 20.37 -7.62
CA ALA A 379 7.38 21.41 -7.18
C ALA A 379 6.98 22.05 -5.84
N ALA A 380 7.96 22.27 -4.95
CA ALA A 380 7.77 22.89 -3.63
C ALA A 380 7.11 24.28 -3.69
N SER A 381 7.22 24.98 -4.82
CA SER A 381 6.60 26.30 -5.06
C SER A 381 5.12 26.24 -5.42
N HIS A 382 4.57 25.06 -5.75
CA HIS A 382 3.18 24.92 -6.18
C HIS A 382 2.19 25.26 -5.05
N THR A 383 1.38 26.30 -5.24
CA THR A 383 0.55 26.91 -4.18
C THR A 383 -0.49 25.97 -3.58
N MET A 384 -1.26 25.26 -4.42
CA MET A 384 -2.29 24.33 -3.94
C MET A 384 -1.67 23.10 -3.26
N GLY A 385 -0.65 22.48 -3.89
CA GLY A 385 0.14 21.39 -3.29
C GLY A 385 0.68 21.75 -1.90
N ARG A 386 1.29 22.93 -1.73
CA ARG A 386 1.74 23.41 -0.41
C ARG A 386 0.59 23.53 0.60
N THR A 387 -0.57 23.98 0.16
CA THR A 387 -1.75 24.16 1.03
C THR A 387 -2.25 22.81 1.52
N LEU A 388 -2.43 21.86 0.60
CA LEU A 388 -2.88 20.50 0.93
C LEU A 388 -1.85 19.74 1.78
N ASN A 389 -0.56 19.88 1.47
CA ASN A 389 0.51 19.27 2.27
C ASN A 389 0.55 19.81 3.71
N LYS A 390 0.38 21.14 3.89
CA LYS A 390 0.27 21.74 5.23
C LYS A 390 -0.95 21.22 6.00
N GLU A 391 -2.08 21.03 5.32
CA GLU A 391 -3.26 20.42 5.95
C GLU A 391 -2.95 18.99 6.43
N CYS A 392 -2.24 18.18 5.63
CA CYS A 392 -1.83 16.83 6.03
C CYS A 392 -0.94 16.84 7.27
N ILE A 393 0.15 17.62 7.25
CA ILE A 393 1.10 17.74 8.36
C ILE A 393 0.41 18.21 9.64
N ASN A 394 -0.47 19.21 9.53
CA ASN A 394 -1.21 19.72 10.69
C ASN A 394 -2.09 18.63 11.31
N ARG A 395 -2.77 17.80 10.50
CA ARG A 395 -3.62 16.72 11.02
C ARG A 395 -2.83 15.60 11.65
N GLU A 396 -1.70 15.23 11.06
CA GLU A 396 -0.77 14.27 11.66
C GLU A 396 -0.33 14.74 13.04
N ARG A 397 0.09 16.00 13.17
CA ARG A 397 0.42 16.59 14.47
C ARG A 397 -0.76 16.59 15.45
N MET A 398 -1.97 16.88 14.98
CA MET A 398 -3.17 16.82 15.84
C MET A 398 -3.50 15.40 16.27
N ARG A 399 -3.22 14.39 15.44
CA ARG A 399 -3.40 12.97 15.79
C ARG A 399 -2.39 12.52 16.82
N GLU A 400 -1.11 12.85 16.63
CA GLU A 400 -0.04 12.53 17.58
C GLU A 400 -0.29 13.19 18.96
N ALA A 401 -0.83 14.42 18.97
CA ALA A 401 -1.17 15.14 20.19
C ALA A 401 -2.57 14.84 20.76
N LEU A 402 -3.36 13.94 20.13
CA LEU A 402 -4.77 13.76 20.46
C LEU A 402 -4.98 13.28 21.90
N GLN A 403 -4.23 12.27 22.34
CA GLN A 403 -4.33 11.74 23.69
C GLN A 403 -4.05 12.81 24.74
N GLN A 404 -2.91 13.52 24.60
CA GLN A 404 -2.55 14.62 25.49
C GLN A 404 -3.64 15.71 25.50
N ARG A 405 -4.15 16.10 24.31
CA ARG A 405 -5.21 17.12 24.23
C ARG A 405 -6.48 16.69 24.95
N LEU A 406 -6.85 15.42 24.88
CA LEU A 406 -8.02 14.89 25.59
C LEU A 406 -7.82 14.82 27.10
N GLU A 407 -6.60 14.54 27.57
CA GLU A 407 -6.24 14.62 28.99
C GLU A 407 -6.31 16.06 29.53
N GLU A 408 -5.84 17.04 28.75
CA GLU A 408 -5.98 18.46 29.06
C GLU A 408 -7.47 18.84 29.13
N MET A 409 -8.27 18.43 28.13
CA MET A 409 -9.72 18.65 28.12
C MET A 409 -10.41 18.02 29.35
N ARG A 410 -9.96 16.86 29.81
CA ARG A 410 -10.51 16.21 31.01
C ARG A 410 -10.35 17.08 32.26
N THR A 411 -9.32 17.93 32.29
CA THR A 411 -9.06 18.89 33.35
C THR A 411 -9.84 20.20 33.13
N GLU A 412 -9.88 20.70 31.88
CA GLU A 412 -10.60 21.93 31.48
C GLU A 412 -12.13 21.81 31.64
N TYR A 413 -12.69 20.62 31.45
CA TYR A 413 -14.14 20.36 31.47
C TYR A 413 -14.53 19.35 32.56
N PRO A 414 -14.56 19.75 33.85
CA PRO A 414 -14.87 18.84 34.96
C PRO A 414 -16.25 18.17 34.83
N THR A 415 -17.22 18.84 34.23
CA THR A 415 -18.58 18.32 34.01
C THR A 415 -18.63 17.16 33.03
N ASP A 416 -17.61 17.02 32.17
CA ASP A 416 -17.51 15.98 31.15
C ASP A 416 -16.40 14.97 31.48
N LYS A 417 -15.82 15.04 32.69
CA LYS A 417 -14.65 14.25 33.10
C LYS A 417 -14.84 12.75 32.92
N GLU A 418 -15.98 12.22 33.35
CA GLU A 418 -16.28 10.79 33.27
C GLU A 418 -16.40 10.32 31.81
N ALA A 419 -17.12 11.06 30.97
CA ALA A 419 -17.22 10.77 29.54
C ALA A 419 -15.87 10.87 28.81
N LEU A 420 -15.01 11.81 29.23
CA LEU A 420 -13.64 11.94 28.70
C LEU A 420 -12.73 10.79 29.14
N THR A 421 -12.89 10.26 30.36
CA THR A 421 -12.17 9.05 30.78
C THR A 421 -12.59 7.86 29.92
N VAL A 422 -13.90 7.61 29.75
CA VAL A 422 -14.38 6.51 28.90
C VAL A 422 -13.90 6.66 27.45
N LEU A 423 -13.82 7.90 26.95
CA LEU A 423 -13.30 8.15 25.60
C LEU A 423 -11.80 7.88 25.50
N LEU A 424 -11.00 8.26 26.51
CA LEU A 424 -9.56 7.98 26.56
C LEU A 424 -9.29 6.47 26.59
N ASP A 425 -10.04 5.72 27.41
CA ASP A 425 -9.91 4.26 27.48
C ASP A 425 -10.23 3.63 26.12
N ARG A 426 -11.29 4.10 25.44
CA ARG A 426 -11.63 3.61 24.09
C ARG A 426 -10.63 4.05 23.02
N LEU A 427 -9.91 5.15 23.22
CA LEU A 427 -8.93 5.65 22.26
C LEU A 427 -7.67 4.77 22.26
N GLU A 428 -7.27 4.24 23.42
CA GLU A 428 -6.10 3.37 23.56
C GLU A 428 -6.22 2.11 22.68
N ASP A 429 -7.44 1.58 22.55
CA ASP A 429 -7.74 0.40 21.72
C ASP A 429 -8.21 0.75 20.29
N ALA A 430 -8.29 2.03 19.93
CA ALA A 430 -8.95 2.46 18.69
C ALA A 430 -7.98 2.64 17.51
N ASP A 431 -8.04 1.69 16.58
CA ASP A 431 -7.40 1.74 15.26
C ASP A 431 -7.88 2.92 14.39
N SER A 432 -9.12 3.37 14.59
CA SER A 432 -9.75 4.49 13.89
C SER A 432 -10.56 5.34 14.86
N LEU A 433 -10.74 6.63 14.55
CA LEU A 433 -11.63 7.52 15.30
C LEU A 433 -13.11 7.32 14.91
N THR A 434 -13.41 6.56 13.86
CA THR A 434 -14.78 6.31 13.40
C THR A 434 -15.71 5.79 14.51
N PRO A 435 -15.33 4.77 15.32
CA PRO A 435 -16.16 4.31 16.44
C PRO A 435 -16.42 5.40 17.49
N LEU A 436 -15.43 6.26 17.77
CA LEU A 436 -15.57 7.37 18.73
C LEU A 436 -16.50 8.46 18.20
N MET A 437 -16.39 8.80 16.92
CA MET A 437 -17.30 9.73 16.25
C MET A 437 -18.73 9.19 16.21
N LYS A 438 -18.91 7.90 15.89
CA LYS A 438 -20.22 7.22 15.92
C LYS A 438 -20.82 7.23 17.33
N ALA A 439 -20.06 6.84 18.34
CA ALA A 439 -20.48 6.86 19.73
C ALA A 439 -20.86 8.27 20.22
N ARG A 440 -20.25 9.32 19.66
CA ARG A 440 -20.65 10.70 19.95
C ARG A 440 -21.96 11.09 19.25
N LEU A 441 -22.16 10.65 18.01
CA LEU A 441 -23.34 10.98 17.20
C LEU A 441 -24.60 10.23 17.67
N ASP A 442 -24.46 8.95 18.03
CA ASP A 442 -25.57 8.12 18.53
C ASP A 442 -25.95 8.44 20.00
N GLY A 443 -25.15 9.26 20.68
CA GLY A 443 -25.39 9.70 22.04
C GLY A 443 -24.93 8.71 23.11
N THR A 444 -24.17 7.67 22.75
CA THR A 444 -23.52 6.76 23.70
C THR A 444 -22.47 7.48 24.54
N LEU A 445 -21.72 8.40 23.93
CA LEU A 445 -20.82 9.34 24.60
C LEU A 445 -21.41 10.75 24.55
N LYS A 446 -21.87 11.25 25.69
CA LYS A 446 -22.46 12.59 25.82
C LYS A 446 -21.47 13.53 26.46
N PHE A 447 -21.30 14.69 25.83
CA PHE A 447 -20.50 15.78 26.36
C PHE A 447 -21.36 17.03 26.39
N THR A 448 -21.29 17.74 27.51
CA THR A 448 -22.08 18.93 27.81
C THR A 448 -21.44 20.17 27.22
N LYS A 449 -20.12 20.30 27.35
CA LYS A 449 -19.36 21.50 26.97
C LYS A 449 -18.10 21.18 26.17
N ALA A 450 -17.47 20.04 26.41
CA ALA A 450 -16.22 19.68 25.77
C ALA A 450 -16.41 19.52 24.24
N PRO A 451 -15.63 20.22 23.39
CA PRO A 451 -15.75 20.19 21.93
C PRO A 451 -15.15 18.92 21.30
N VAL A 452 -15.40 17.76 21.91
CA VAL A 452 -14.75 16.48 21.57
C VAL A 452 -14.92 16.10 20.10
N LEU A 453 -16.13 16.26 19.55
CA LEU A 453 -16.38 15.90 18.15
C LEU A 453 -15.51 16.69 17.20
N TRP A 454 -15.30 17.99 17.48
CA TRP A 454 -14.42 18.83 16.66
C TRP A 454 -12.96 18.41 16.82
N THR A 455 -12.50 18.13 18.03
CA THR A 455 -11.14 17.61 18.29
C THR A 455 -10.87 16.31 17.53
N LEU A 456 -11.81 15.36 17.55
CA LEU A 456 -11.70 14.09 16.81
C LEU A 456 -11.63 14.33 15.29
N VAL A 457 -12.49 15.21 14.76
CA VAL A 457 -12.49 15.55 13.32
C VAL A 457 -11.17 16.22 12.91
N GLN A 458 -10.58 17.05 13.77
CA GLN A 458 -9.30 17.68 13.49
C GLN A 458 -8.12 16.71 13.45
N ALA A 459 -8.16 15.69 14.32
CA ALA A 459 -7.17 14.64 14.43
C ALA A 459 -7.36 13.48 13.43
N ALA A 460 -8.49 13.42 12.74
CA ALA A 460 -8.74 12.39 11.72
C ALA A 460 -7.75 12.52 10.56
N ASN A 461 -6.97 11.48 10.32
CA ASN A 461 -5.87 11.50 9.35
C ASN A 461 -5.62 10.14 8.66
N GLN A 462 -6.46 9.13 8.90
CA GLN A 462 -6.39 7.81 8.28
C GLN A 462 -7.57 7.56 7.34
N LEU A 463 -7.44 6.59 6.42
CA LEU A 463 -8.52 6.23 5.50
C LEU A 463 -9.75 5.68 6.23
N GLU A 464 -9.54 4.92 7.31
CA GLU A 464 -10.59 4.34 8.14
C GLU A 464 -11.42 5.41 8.87
N ASP A 465 -10.87 6.61 9.06
CA ASP A 465 -11.59 7.73 9.67
C ASP A 465 -12.63 8.35 8.71
N MET A 466 -12.52 8.09 7.39
CA MET A 466 -13.39 8.68 6.37
C MET A 466 -14.87 8.35 6.61
N GLU A 467 -15.20 7.12 7.00
CA GLU A 467 -16.59 6.73 7.27
C GLU A 467 -17.18 7.57 8.41
N GLY A 468 -16.45 7.71 9.52
CA GLY A 468 -16.82 8.58 10.62
C GLY A 468 -17.01 10.03 10.19
N LEU A 469 -16.07 10.57 9.41
CA LEU A 469 -16.14 11.94 8.89
C LEU A 469 -17.37 12.19 8.00
N VAL A 470 -17.74 11.22 7.15
CA VAL A 470 -18.94 11.32 6.30
C VAL A 470 -20.22 11.32 7.14
N LEU A 471 -20.28 10.50 8.18
CA LEU A 471 -21.42 10.48 9.10
C LEU A 471 -21.55 11.81 9.87
N VAL A 472 -20.43 12.36 10.33
CA VAL A 472 -20.40 13.66 11.01
C VAL A 472 -20.82 14.78 10.06
N GLU A 473 -20.32 14.80 8.82
CA GLU A 473 -20.74 15.77 7.80
C GLU A 473 -22.24 15.69 7.51
N ALA A 474 -22.78 14.47 7.37
CA ALA A 474 -24.19 14.23 7.11
C ALA A 474 -25.10 14.70 8.26
N SER A 475 -24.62 14.66 9.50
CA SER A 475 -25.33 15.17 10.68
C SER A 475 -25.41 16.71 10.74
N GLY A 476 -24.67 17.41 9.87
CA GLY A 476 -24.55 18.87 9.87
C GLY A 476 -23.55 19.43 10.88
N ASN A 477 -22.99 18.59 11.77
CA ASN A 477 -21.99 19.00 12.75
C ASN A 477 -20.61 19.16 12.11
N CYS A 478 -19.87 20.20 12.49
CA CYS A 478 -18.48 20.43 12.04
C CYS A 478 -18.28 20.31 10.51
N SER A 479 -19.31 20.60 9.70
CA SER A 479 -19.35 20.22 8.26
C SER A 479 -18.15 20.74 7.47
N THR A 480 -17.74 22.00 7.68
CA THR A 480 -16.56 22.57 7.01
C THR A 480 -15.27 21.85 7.36
N GLU A 481 -15.09 21.49 8.64
CA GLU A 481 -13.87 20.82 9.11
C GLU A 481 -13.82 19.37 8.65
N CYS A 482 -14.96 18.67 8.62
CA CYS A 482 -15.08 17.33 8.04
C CYS A 482 -14.69 17.33 6.57
N LYS A 483 -15.18 18.30 5.79
CA LYS A 483 -14.83 18.43 4.37
C LYS A 483 -13.33 18.67 4.15
N LYS A 484 -12.70 19.48 5.01
CA LYS A 484 -11.25 19.67 4.99
C LYS A 484 -10.52 18.39 5.36
N ALA A 485 -10.99 17.64 6.36
CA ALA A 485 -10.41 16.36 6.74
C ALA A 485 -10.48 15.33 5.62
N ILE A 486 -11.67 15.15 5.01
CA ILE A 486 -11.87 14.25 3.86
C ILE A 486 -10.93 14.62 2.70
N ARG A 487 -10.83 15.90 2.35
CA ARG A 487 -9.93 16.36 1.29
C ARG A 487 -8.45 16.15 1.64
N ALA A 488 -8.06 16.42 2.89
CA ALA A 488 -6.68 16.26 3.33
C ALA A 488 -6.27 14.78 3.35
N ILE A 489 -7.14 13.89 3.83
CA ILE A 489 -6.92 12.43 3.80
C ILE A 489 -6.79 11.98 2.33
N ASP A 490 -7.73 12.34 1.46
CA ASP A 490 -7.65 12.01 0.03
C ASP A 490 -6.32 12.45 -0.62
N TYR A 491 -5.87 13.68 -0.35
CA TYR A 491 -4.57 14.15 -0.84
C TYR A 491 -3.39 13.41 -0.21
N CYS A 492 -3.43 13.14 1.10
CA CYS A 492 -2.33 12.51 1.83
C CYS A 492 -2.02 11.11 1.28
N PHE A 493 -3.07 10.34 0.96
CA PHE A 493 -2.97 8.97 0.50
C PHE A 493 -2.85 8.83 -1.02
N TYR A 494 -3.47 9.73 -1.79
CA TYR A 494 -3.60 9.57 -3.23
C TYR A 494 -3.03 10.76 -4.03
N GLY A 495 -2.74 11.88 -3.39
CA GLY A 495 -2.11 13.04 -4.01
C GLY A 495 -0.64 12.84 -4.36
N PRO A 496 -0.03 13.77 -5.10
CA PRO A 496 1.41 13.80 -5.31
C PRO A 496 2.13 14.32 -4.05
N GLU A 497 3.30 13.76 -3.76
CA GLU A 497 4.20 14.30 -2.74
C GLU A 497 4.71 15.70 -3.15
N LEU A 498 4.91 16.59 -2.18
CA LEU A 498 5.60 17.86 -2.43
C LEU A 498 7.11 17.59 -2.49
N ALA A 499 7.77 18.04 -3.55
CA ALA A 499 9.21 17.97 -3.66
C ALA A 499 9.88 18.70 -2.47
N PRO A 500 11.04 18.19 -2.00
CA PRO A 500 11.74 18.76 -0.84
C PRO A 500 12.17 20.21 -1.04
#